data_AF-A0A4R8VI07-F1
#
_entry.id   AF-A0A4R8VI07-F1
#
_cell.length_a   1.000
_cell.length_b   1.000
_cell.length_c   1.000
_cell.angle_alpha   90.00
_cell.angle_beta   90.00
_cell.angle_gamma   90.00
#
_symmetry.space_group_name_H-M   'P 1'
#
loop_
_entity.id
_entity.type
_entity.pdbx_description
1 polymer ?
#
loop_
_entity_poly.entity_id
_entity_poly.type
_entity_poly.pdbx_seq_one_letter_code
_entity_poly.pdbx_strand_id
1 'polypeptide(L)'
;MVIAIPVLAGCSSKDDSVPVAQATSASDAAERRLACLQDRGWTVTLSEDNAIAASVPSDQLPIYQQDAEECGEGLLPDKNEFSSEQWSEAYAAANDTVDCLTVLGYEVDNRPSLQKFIDDSGDWSVYADLLDQGIISGSEVSKLENSCPQAEYWG
;
A
#
# COMPACT_ATOMS: atom_id res chain seq x y z
N MET A 1 42.55 47.07 -19.50
CA MET A 1 41.90 45.93 -20.18
C MET A 1 42.97 44.87 -20.33
N VAL A 2 42.93 43.70 -19.69
CA VAL A 2 41.83 42.73 -19.57
C VAL A 2 41.97 42.02 -18.21
N ILE A 3 40.88 41.88 -17.44
CA ILE A 3 40.83 40.98 -16.29
C ILE A 3 40.01 39.76 -16.73
N ALA A 4 40.66 38.61 -16.80
CA ALA A 4 40.02 37.34 -17.09
C ALA A 4 39.39 36.81 -15.79
N ILE A 5 38.06 36.65 -15.79
CA ILE A 5 37.29 36.08 -14.69
C ILE A 5 37.06 34.59 -15.02
N PRO A 6 37.51 33.64 -14.19
CA PRO A 6 37.25 32.22 -14.39
C PRO A 6 35.78 31.92 -14.08
N VAL A 7 35.09 31.29 -15.03
CA VAL A 7 33.72 30.80 -14.89
C VAL A 7 33.78 29.46 -14.14
N LEU A 8 33.43 29.46 -12.87
CA LEU A 8 33.07 28.26 -12.13
C LEU A 8 31.56 28.03 -12.30
N ALA A 9 31.18 27.36 -13.39
CA ALA A 9 29.82 26.83 -13.53
C ALA A 9 29.75 25.52 -12.74
N GLY A 10 29.07 25.58 -11.59
CA GLY A 10 28.77 24.42 -10.78
C GLY A 10 27.73 23.52 -11.41
N CYS A 11 27.93 22.21 -11.29
CA CYS A 11 26.86 21.24 -11.21
C CYS A 11 27.18 20.35 -9.99
N SER A 12 26.73 20.77 -8.81
CA SER A 12 26.52 19.83 -7.72
C SER A 12 25.06 19.44 -7.78
N SER A 13 24.71 18.54 -8.69
CA SER A 13 23.47 17.77 -8.58
C SER A 13 23.70 16.74 -7.48
N LYS A 14 23.68 17.23 -6.25
CA LYS A 14 23.40 16.38 -5.10
C LYS A 14 21.88 16.30 -5.12
N ASP A 15 21.36 15.25 -5.73
CA ASP A 15 19.98 14.84 -5.48
C ASP A 15 19.90 14.52 -3.99
N ASP A 16 19.68 15.56 -3.18
CA ASP A 16 19.09 15.41 -1.87
C ASP A 16 17.63 15.07 -2.16
N SER A 17 17.38 13.79 -2.49
CA SER A 17 16.04 13.24 -2.61
C SER A 17 15.33 13.52 -1.29
N VAL A 18 14.49 14.56 -1.28
CA VAL A 18 13.61 14.87 -0.16
C VAL A 18 12.82 13.61 0.12
N PRO A 19 12.85 13.06 1.34
CA PRO A 19 12.06 11.89 1.67
C PRO A 19 10.62 12.14 1.27
N VAL A 20 10.06 11.25 0.44
CA VAL A 20 8.63 11.29 0.12
C VAL A 20 7.90 11.16 1.45
N ALA A 21 7.08 12.15 1.79
CA ALA A 21 6.28 12.07 3.00
C ALA A 21 5.35 10.86 2.89
N GLN A 22 5.31 10.01 3.92
CA GLN A 22 4.40 8.88 3.95
C GLN A 22 2.96 9.33 3.77
N ALA A 23 2.15 8.50 3.12
CA ALA A 23 0.73 8.74 2.99
C ALA A 23 0.04 8.64 4.35
N THR A 24 -1.03 9.40 4.51
CA THR A 24 -1.85 9.46 5.73
C THR A 24 -2.94 8.39 5.77
N SER A 25 -3.21 7.74 4.62
CA SER A 25 -4.18 6.66 4.47
C SER A 25 -3.94 5.90 3.15
N ALA A 26 -4.62 4.77 3.03
CA ALA A 26 -4.90 4.03 1.80
C ALA A 26 -5.16 4.91 0.58
N SER A 27 -6.21 5.72 0.70
CA SER A 27 -6.75 6.54 -0.39
C SER A 27 -5.80 7.67 -0.72
N ASP A 28 -5.17 8.29 0.28
CA ASP A 28 -4.11 9.28 0.06
C ASP A 28 -2.92 8.69 -0.72
N ALA A 29 -2.49 7.47 -0.38
CA ALA A 29 -1.42 6.79 -1.12
C ALA A 29 -1.82 6.53 -2.59
N ALA A 30 -3.05 6.03 -2.80
CA ALA A 30 -3.53 5.70 -4.13
C ALA A 30 -3.77 6.94 -4.99
N GLU A 31 -4.31 8.02 -4.43
CA GLU A 31 -4.49 9.32 -5.09
C GLU A 31 -3.15 9.93 -5.51
N ARG A 32 -2.14 9.87 -4.64
CA ARG A 32 -0.79 10.38 -4.94
C ARG A 32 -0.08 9.57 -6.01
N ARG A 33 -0.20 8.24 -5.96
CA ARG A 33 0.33 7.34 -7.00
C ARG A 33 -0.37 7.56 -8.34
N LEU A 34 -1.69 7.73 -8.34
CA LEU A 34 -2.48 8.06 -9.53
C LEU A 34 -1.99 9.37 -10.16
N ALA A 35 -1.84 10.42 -9.36
CA ALA A 35 -1.36 11.72 -9.84
C ALA A 35 0.04 11.62 -10.47
N CYS A 36 0.97 10.91 -9.83
CA CYS A 36 2.32 10.69 -10.38
C CYS A 36 2.29 9.94 -11.73
N LEU A 37 1.46 8.89 -11.85
CA LEU A 37 1.31 8.15 -13.11
C LEU A 37 0.70 9.01 -14.23
N GLN A 38 -0.30 9.85 -13.90
CA GLN A 38 -0.89 10.79 -14.84
C GLN A 38 0.13 11.86 -15.30
N ASP A 39 0.97 12.36 -14.39
CA ASP A 39 2.05 13.30 -14.72
C ASP A 39 3.11 12.67 -15.64
N ARG A 40 3.34 11.35 -15.54
CA ARG A 40 4.19 10.58 -16.46
C ARG A 40 3.49 10.27 -17.80
N GLY A 41 2.23 10.65 -17.96
CA GLY A 41 1.46 10.51 -19.20
C GLY A 41 0.64 9.22 -19.32
N TRP A 42 0.53 8.42 -18.25
CA TRP A 42 -0.29 7.22 -18.26
C TRP A 42 -1.78 7.56 -18.18
N THR A 43 -2.58 6.89 -19.01
CA THR A 43 -4.04 6.94 -18.88
C THR A 43 -4.47 5.91 -17.83
N VAL A 44 -4.66 6.39 -16.60
CA VAL A 44 -5.02 5.57 -15.42
C VAL A 44 -6.26 6.11 -14.72
N THR A 45 -7.00 5.22 -14.06
CA THR A 45 -8.18 5.54 -13.26
C THR A 45 -8.11 4.87 -11.90
N LEU A 46 -8.59 5.55 -10.86
CA LEU A 46 -8.72 5.01 -9.51
C LEU A 46 -10.14 4.47 -9.30
N SER A 47 -10.28 3.24 -8.82
CA SER A 47 -11.56 2.66 -8.41
C SER A 47 -11.88 2.94 -6.94
N GLU A 48 -13.11 2.66 -6.53
CA GLU A 48 -13.60 2.93 -5.16
C GLU A 48 -12.85 2.14 -4.06
N ASP A 49 -12.19 1.03 -4.43
CA ASP A 49 -11.33 0.19 -3.58
C ASP A 49 -9.86 0.63 -3.59
N ASN A 50 -9.58 1.85 -4.08
CA ASN A 50 -8.24 2.42 -4.23
C ASN A 50 -7.32 1.68 -5.24
N ALA A 51 -7.84 0.76 -6.04
CA ALA A 51 -7.04 0.12 -7.09
C ALA A 51 -6.82 1.07 -8.29
N ILE A 52 -5.61 1.04 -8.86
CA ILE A 52 -5.28 1.80 -10.07
C ILE A 52 -5.41 0.88 -11.29
N ALA A 53 -6.38 1.19 -12.15
CA ALA A 53 -6.58 0.51 -13.42
C ALA A 53 -5.89 1.26 -14.56
N ALA A 54 -5.21 0.51 -15.43
CA ALA A 54 -4.49 1.04 -16.59
C ALA A 54 -4.67 0.13 -17.82
N SER A 55 -4.82 0.73 -19.00
CA SER A 55 -4.76 0.00 -20.27
C SER A 55 -3.40 0.23 -20.91
N VAL A 56 -2.47 -0.70 -20.69
CA VAL A 56 -1.06 -0.56 -21.09
C VAL A 56 -0.74 -1.50 -22.26
N PRO A 57 -0.21 -1.00 -23.38
CA PRO A 57 0.32 -1.84 -24.46
C PRO A 57 1.43 -2.79 -23.96
N SER A 58 1.49 -4.02 -24.48
CA SER A 58 2.41 -5.04 -23.97
C SER A 58 3.89 -4.66 -24.07
N ASP A 59 4.25 -3.86 -25.08
CA ASP A 59 5.61 -3.32 -25.29
C ASP A 59 5.98 -2.21 -24.30
N GLN A 60 4.99 -1.57 -23.69
CA GLN A 60 5.17 -0.52 -22.68
C GLN A 60 5.00 -1.03 -21.25
N LEU A 61 4.53 -2.27 -21.07
CA LEU A 61 4.29 -2.86 -19.77
C LEU A 61 5.51 -2.84 -18.81
N PRO A 62 6.76 -3.08 -19.27
CA PRO A 62 7.92 -2.95 -18.39
C PRO A 62 8.16 -1.52 -17.89
N ILE A 63 7.93 -0.52 -18.75
CA ILE A 63 8.10 0.90 -18.40
C ILE A 63 7.00 1.33 -17.43
N TYR A 64 5.77 0.91 -17.67
CA TYR A 64 4.66 1.16 -16.75
C TYR A 64 4.90 0.54 -15.37
N GLN A 65 5.42 -0.69 -15.30
CA GLN A 65 5.72 -1.32 -14.01
C GLN A 65 6.77 -0.53 -13.22
N GLN A 66 7.85 -0.12 -13.89
CA GLN A 66 8.86 0.72 -13.28
C GLN A 66 8.28 2.05 -12.80
N ASP A 67 7.52 2.74 -13.65
CA ASP A 67 6.89 4.02 -13.29
C ASP A 67 5.91 3.85 -12.13
N ALA A 68 5.15 2.76 -12.10
CA ALA A 68 4.21 2.47 -11.03
C ALA A 68 4.92 2.17 -9.71
N GLU A 69 6.08 1.50 -9.74
CA GLU A 69 6.93 1.26 -8.57
C GLU A 69 7.49 2.59 -8.05
N GLU A 70 8.16 3.37 -8.91
CA GLU A 70 8.74 4.67 -8.54
C GLU A 70 7.67 5.67 -8.05
N CYS A 71 6.48 5.67 -8.63
CA CYS A 71 5.36 6.51 -8.18
C CYS A 71 4.75 6.05 -6.84
N GLY A 72 5.01 4.81 -6.42
CA GLY A 72 4.56 4.26 -5.14
C GLY A 72 5.63 4.33 -4.03
N GLU A 73 6.90 4.47 -4.42
CA GLU A 73 8.04 4.41 -3.50
C GLU A 73 7.93 5.45 -2.38
N GLY A 74 8.06 4.98 -1.13
CA GLY A 74 7.99 5.83 0.07
C GLY A 74 6.60 6.39 0.40
N LEU A 75 5.56 6.10 -0.40
CA LEU A 75 4.18 6.45 -0.03
C LEU A 75 3.68 5.59 1.11
N LEU A 76 4.07 4.31 1.13
CA LEU A 76 3.63 3.35 2.13
C LEU A 76 4.75 3.09 3.15
N PRO A 77 4.39 2.83 4.42
CA PRO A 77 5.32 2.29 5.41
C PRO A 77 6.03 1.03 4.91
N ASP A 78 7.37 1.02 4.92
CA ASP A 78 8.12 -0.20 4.61
C ASP A 78 7.97 -1.19 5.77
N LYS A 79 7.24 -2.29 5.53
CA LYS A 79 7.04 -3.38 6.49
C LYS A 79 8.36 -4.00 6.96
N ASN A 80 9.42 -3.96 6.14
CA ASN A 80 10.74 -4.44 6.54
C ASN A 80 11.40 -3.56 7.61
N GLU A 81 10.93 -2.32 7.75
CA GLU A 81 11.40 -1.36 8.75
C GLU A 81 10.50 -1.31 10.00
N PHE A 82 9.42 -2.10 10.04
CA PHE A 82 8.53 -2.11 11.20
C PHE A 82 9.27 -2.60 12.44
N SER A 83 9.19 -1.79 13.49
CA SER A 83 9.56 -2.21 14.84
C SER A 83 8.64 -3.33 15.34
N SER A 84 9.09 -4.06 16.36
CA SER A 84 8.26 -5.07 17.02
C SER A 84 6.95 -4.51 17.59
N GLU A 85 6.96 -3.24 18.00
CA GLU A 85 5.75 -2.54 18.48
C GLU A 85 4.76 -2.32 17.33
N GLN A 86 5.23 -1.80 16.18
CA GLN A 86 4.39 -1.62 14.99
C GLN A 86 3.80 -2.95 14.48
N TRP A 87 4.57 -4.04 14.50
CA TRP A 87 4.05 -5.37 14.20
C TRP A 87 2.99 -5.84 15.20
N SER A 88 3.16 -5.53 16.47
CA SER A 88 2.19 -5.88 17.52
C SER A 88 0.91 -5.08 17.37
N GLU A 89 1.00 -3.80 17.04
CA GLU A 89 -0.15 -2.94 16.71
C GLU A 89 -0.88 -3.45 15.47
N ALA A 90 -0.13 -3.85 14.43
CA ALA A 90 -0.70 -4.41 13.22
C ALA A 90 -1.48 -5.69 13.44
N TYR A 91 -0.91 -6.59 14.22
CA TYR A 91 -1.57 -7.82 14.61
C TYR A 91 -2.80 -7.56 15.51
N ALA A 92 -2.74 -6.58 16.42
CA ALA A 92 -3.88 -6.23 17.26
C ALA A 92 -5.07 -5.73 16.42
N ALA A 93 -4.83 -4.85 15.45
CA ALA A 93 -5.89 -4.34 14.58
C ALA A 93 -6.49 -5.44 13.67
N ALA A 94 -5.69 -6.40 13.20
CA ALA A 94 -6.20 -7.58 12.52
C ALA A 94 -7.14 -8.40 13.43
N ASN A 95 -6.81 -8.53 14.72
CA ASN A 95 -7.68 -9.20 15.70
C ASN A 95 -8.96 -8.42 16.02
N ASP A 96 -8.92 -7.09 16.05
CA ASP A 96 -10.12 -6.26 16.24
C ASP A 96 -11.17 -6.53 15.14
N THR A 97 -10.70 -6.79 13.92
CA THR A 97 -11.55 -7.20 12.78
C THR A 97 -12.25 -8.52 13.07
N VAL A 98 -11.51 -9.51 13.59
CA VAL A 98 -12.07 -10.81 13.96
C VAL A 98 -13.09 -10.68 15.08
N ASP A 99 -12.78 -9.88 16.10
CA ASP A 99 -13.67 -9.67 17.24
C ASP A 99 -14.98 -9.02 16.77
N CYS A 100 -14.91 -8.07 15.83
CA CYS A 100 -16.09 -7.50 15.18
C CYS A 100 -16.92 -8.55 14.43
N LEU A 101 -16.29 -9.39 13.60
CA LEU A 101 -16.97 -10.47 12.87
C LEU A 101 -17.62 -11.49 13.82
N THR A 102 -16.96 -11.79 14.94
CA THR A 102 -17.50 -12.67 15.99
C THR A 102 -18.80 -12.11 16.58
N VAL A 103 -18.86 -10.79 16.82
CA VAL A 103 -20.09 -10.12 17.27
C VAL A 103 -21.22 -10.19 16.24
N LEU A 104 -20.89 -10.20 14.95
CA LEU A 104 -21.85 -10.40 13.86
C LEU A 104 -22.28 -11.87 13.67
N GLY A 105 -21.69 -12.79 14.43
CA GLY A 105 -22.05 -14.21 14.44
C GLY A 105 -21.20 -15.11 13.54
N TYR A 106 -20.06 -14.63 13.04
CA TYR A 106 -19.10 -15.45 12.30
C TYR A 106 -18.15 -16.18 13.25
N GLU A 107 -17.94 -17.48 13.01
CA GLU A 107 -16.91 -18.25 13.72
C GLU A 107 -15.57 -18.09 12.99
N VAL A 108 -14.53 -17.68 13.73
CA VAL A 108 -13.19 -17.47 13.19
C VAL A 108 -12.17 -18.11 14.13
N ASP A 109 -11.71 -19.30 13.76
CA ASP A 109 -10.79 -20.10 14.59
C ASP A 109 -9.32 -20.01 14.14
N ASN A 110 -9.04 -19.41 12.98
CA ASN A 110 -7.74 -19.51 12.31
C ASN A 110 -6.80 -18.33 12.57
N ARG A 111 -6.92 -17.66 13.72
CA ARG A 111 -6.03 -16.54 14.09
C ARG A 111 -4.57 -17.04 14.13
N PRO A 112 -3.66 -16.52 13.28
CA PRO A 112 -2.26 -16.91 13.34
C PRO A 112 -1.63 -16.42 14.64
N SER A 113 -0.49 -16.97 15.04
CA SER A 113 0.31 -16.34 16.11
C SER A 113 0.91 -15.02 15.60
N LEU A 114 1.25 -14.10 16.51
CA LEU A 114 1.97 -12.87 16.15
C LEU A 114 3.25 -13.18 15.34
N GLN A 115 4.01 -14.20 15.74
CA GLN A 115 5.23 -14.57 15.01
C GLN A 115 4.89 -15.02 13.59
N LYS A 116 3.85 -15.83 13.40
CA LYS A 116 3.44 -16.25 12.05
C LYS A 116 2.92 -15.06 11.22
N PHE A 117 2.20 -14.13 11.84
CA PHE A 117 1.77 -12.90 11.18
C PHE A 117 2.97 -12.07 10.69
N ILE A 118 4.02 -11.94 11.51
CA ILE A 118 5.26 -11.25 11.13
C ILE A 118 6.01 -12.01 10.03
N ASP A 119 6.13 -13.34 10.16
CA ASP A 119 6.83 -14.19 9.18
C ASP A 119 6.16 -14.11 7.79
N ASP A 120 4.84 -13.94 7.76
CA ASP A 120 4.03 -13.75 6.55
C ASP A 120 3.85 -12.26 6.18
N SER A 121 4.68 -11.34 6.72
CA SER A 121 4.65 -9.90 6.40
C SER A 121 3.29 -9.21 6.60
N GLY A 122 2.50 -9.72 7.53
CA GLY A 122 1.17 -9.20 7.88
C GLY A 122 0.09 -9.47 6.82
N ASP A 123 0.34 -10.38 5.86
CA ASP A 123 -0.55 -10.61 4.71
C ASP A 123 -1.79 -11.45 5.05
N TRP A 124 -1.98 -11.80 6.32
CA TRP A 124 -3.16 -12.56 6.74
C TRP A 124 -4.43 -11.70 6.68
N SER A 125 -5.50 -12.28 6.13
CA SER A 125 -6.83 -11.69 6.11
C SER A 125 -7.88 -12.70 6.56
N VAL A 126 -8.69 -12.29 7.55
CA VAL A 126 -9.84 -13.07 8.01
C VAL A 126 -10.90 -13.22 6.92
N TYR A 127 -11.04 -12.23 6.04
CA TYR A 127 -11.98 -12.27 4.92
C TYR A 127 -11.59 -13.32 3.88
N ALA A 128 -10.30 -13.40 3.56
CA ALA A 128 -9.77 -14.46 2.69
C ALA A 128 -10.02 -15.85 3.30
N ASP A 129 -9.73 -16.02 4.60
CA ASP A 129 -9.96 -17.29 5.29
C ASP A 129 -11.44 -17.71 5.28
N LEU A 130 -12.37 -16.78 5.54
CA LEU A 130 -13.80 -17.07 5.54
C LEU A 130 -14.32 -17.37 4.12
N LEU A 131 -13.77 -16.71 3.10
CA LEU A 131 -14.09 -16.95 1.70
C LEU A 131 -13.61 -18.33 1.25
N ASP A 132 -12.38 -18.71 1.57
CA ASP A 132 -11.78 -20.00 1.22
C ASP A 132 -12.50 -21.17 1.90
N GLN A 133 -13.02 -20.95 3.11
CA GLN A 133 -13.87 -21.92 3.82
C GLN A 133 -15.31 -21.98 3.29
N GLY A 134 -15.70 -21.07 2.40
CA GLY A 134 -17.06 -20.97 1.88
C GLY A 134 -18.09 -20.51 2.91
N ILE A 135 -17.64 -19.84 3.98
CA ILE A 135 -18.51 -19.28 5.02
C ILE A 135 -19.18 -17.99 4.52
N ILE A 136 -18.43 -17.19 3.74
CA ILE A 136 -18.93 -16.00 3.07
C ILE A 136 -18.71 -16.11 1.57
N SER A 137 -19.53 -15.40 0.79
CA SER A 137 -19.30 -15.19 -0.65
C SER A 137 -18.47 -13.94 -0.91
N GLY A 138 -17.86 -13.84 -2.10
CA GLY A 138 -17.15 -12.62 -2.51
C GLY A 138 -18.05 -11.36 -2.50
N SER A 139 -19.37 -11.52 -2.69
CA SER A 139 -20.32 -10.40 -2.61
C SER A 139 -20.63 -9.93 -1.18
N GLU A 140 -20.26 -10.74 -0.18
CA GLU A 140 -20.42 -10.43 1.24
C GLU A 140 -19.16 -9.77 1.82
N VAL A 141 -17.97 -10.06 1.27
CA VAL A 141 -16.68 -9.48 1.68
C VAL A 141 -16.79 -7.95 1.78
N SER A 142 -17.13 -7.27 0.68
CA SER A 142 -17.21 -5.79 0.67
C SER A 142 -18.28 -5.24 1.62
N LYS A 143 -19.35 -5.98 1.91
CA LYS A 143 -20.38 -5.54 2.87
C LYS A 143 -19.88 -5.66 4.30
N LEU A 144 -19.13 -6.73 4.59
CA LEU A 144 -18.57 -6.97 5.90
C LEU A 144 -17.38 -6.05 6.17
N GLU A 145 -16.51 -5.79 5.19
CA GLU A 145 -15.43 -4.81 5.30
C GLU A 145 -15.95 -3.41 5.64
N ASN A 146 -17.11 -3.02 5.12
CA ASN A 146 -17.77 -1.76 5.52
C ASN A 146 -18.23 -1.75 6.99
N SER A 147 -18.51 -2.92 7.58
CA SER A 147 -19.02 -3.04 8.96
C SER A 147 -17.91 -3.35 9.97
N CYS A 148 -16.93 -4.14 9.57
CA CYS A 148 -15.80 -4.63 10.33
C CYS A 148 -14.52 -4.43 9.50
N PRO A 149 -14.07 -3.18 9.29
CA PRO A 149 -12.93 -2.92 8.42
C PRO A 149 -11.67 -3.65 8.91
N GLN A 150 -10.98 -4.34 8.00
CA GLN A 150 -9.63 -4.83 8.28
C GLN A 150 -8.67 -3.66 8.15
N ALA A 151 -7.82 -3.47 9.16
CA ALA A 151 -6.74 -2.51 9.05
C ALA A 151 -5.77 -2.97 7.95
N GLU A 152 -5.73 -2.21 6.87
CA GLU A 152 -4.76 -2.39 5.81
C GLU A 152 -3.45 -1.75 6.28
N TYR A 153 -2.45 -2.59 6.58
CA TYR A 153 -1.09 -2.14 6.81
C TYR A 153 -0.40 -2.04 5.47
N TRP A 154 -0.53 -0.86 4.90
CA TRP A 154 0.02 -0.50 3.61
C TRP A 154 1.55 -0.59 3.65
N GLY A 155 2.09 -1.45 2.80
CA GLY A 155 3.50 -1.59 2.48
C GLY A 155 3.59 -2.28 1.13
#